data_AF-A0A973FTW7-F1
#
_entry.id   AF-A0A973FTW7-F1
#
_cell.length_a   1.000
_cell.length_b   1.000
_cell.length_c   1.000
_cell.angle_alpha   90.00
_cell.angle_beta   90.00
_cell.angle_gamma   90.00
#
_symmetry.space_group_name_H-M   'P 1'
#
loop_
_entity.id
_entity.type
_entity.pdbx_description
1 polymer ?
#
loop_
_entity_poly.entity_id
_entity_poly.type
_entity_poly.pdbx_seq_one_letter_code
_entity_poly.pdbx_strand_id
1 'polypeptide(L)'
;MNNLSRIPEYPGNPLNQVSFKKVARPLRSPAKPAPAETGNEIWFLTLSDLLMLLMIFFVLLLGMTLKQQSNTAAPPVQRNEQALPVAVAKEQPVNRQVSPNTALSDETASLESDLLGIIEDNNGLPGITVARHTRHVVLTLPEQIIFDSGQADLKAGVLPKLEQIAVFIQQHPNIAVEIQGHTDNMPISNRRYPSNWELSADRATQVAKSLVRLGVNPAIISTRGFGEYKPLYPNSSEDDRLKNRRVELQFSLVSS
;
A
#
# COMPACT_ATOMS: atom_id res chain seq x y z
N MET A 1 42.14 -30.08 80.52
CA MET A 1 42.17 -29.30 79.26
C MET A 1 40.83 -29.50 78.57
N ASN A 2 40.05 -28.42 78.47
CA ASN A 2 38.75 -28.38 77.80
C ASN A 2 38.92 -28.60 76.28
N ASN A 3 38.04 -29.38 75.65
CA ASN A 3 37.41 -28.93 74.41
C ASN A 3 36.08 -29.67 74.15
N LEU A 4 35.03 -28.89 73.93
CA LEU A 4 33.70 -29.30 73.48
C LEU A 4 33.65 -29.15 71.96
N SER A 5 33.19 -30.15 71.24
CA SER A 5 32.57 -29.93 69.93
C SER A 5 31.60 -31.07 69.57
N ARG A 6 30.39 -30.64 69.19
CA ARG A 6 29.17 -31.42 68.99
C ARG A 6 29.13 -32.22 67.69
N ILE A 7 28.26 -33.23 67.73
CA ILE A 7 27.72 -34.12 66.68
C ILE A 7 26.89 -33.33 65.64
N PRO A 8 26.66 -33.91 64.45
CA PRO A 8 25.26 -34.18 64.08
C PRO A 8 25.00 -35.63 63.60
N GLU A 9 23.88 -36.19 64.05
CA GLU A 9 23.30 -37.49 63.68
C GLU A 9 22.90 -37.54 62.20
N TYR A 10 23.15 -38.67 61.54
CA TYR A 10 22.58 -39.02 60.23
C TYR A 10 21.48 -40.07 60.41
N PRO A 11 20.25 -39.85 59.91
CA PRO A 11 19.19 -40.84 59.97
C PRO A 11 19.38 -41.94 58.91
N GLY A 12 19.32 -43.19 59.36
CA GLY A 12 19.46 -44.39 58.54
C GLY A 12 18.21 -44.78 57.76
N ASN A 13 18.42 -45.44 56.61
CA ASN A 13 17.39 -46.13 55.84
C ASN A 13 17.97 -47.46 55.31
N PRO A 14 17.53 -48.62 55.84
CA PRO A 14 17.73 -49.88 55.16
C PRO A 14 16.41 -50.42 54.60
N LEU A 15 16.44 -50.54 53.27
CA LEU A 15 15.60 -51.32 52.37
C LEU A 15 15.00 -52.58 53.02
N ASN A 16 13.67 -52.65 53.08
CA ASN A 16 12.94 -53.79 53.61
C ASN A 16 12.75 -54.89 52.54
N GLN A 17 12.90 -56.13 53.00
CA GLN A 17 13.02 -57.34 52.21
C GLN A 17 11.67 -57.89 51.72
N VAL A 18 11.75 -58.64 50.62
CA VAL A 18 10.67 -59.18 49.79
C VAL A 18 10.02 -60.40 50.43
N SER A 19 8.68 -60.50 50.38
CA SER A 19 7.90 -61.69 50.74
C SER A 19 6.97 -62.10 49.59
N PHE A 20 7.24 -63.25 48.96
CA PHE A 20 6.40 -63.83 47.90
C PHE A 20 5.37 -64.81 48.48
N LYS A 21 4.07 -64.50 48.33
CA LYS A 21 2.97 -65.47 48.44
C LYS A 21 2.40 -65.75 47.05
N LYS A 22 2.45 -67.03 46.66
CA LYS A 22 1.98 -67.57 45.39
C LYS A 22 0.54 -68.06 45.57
N VAL A 23 -0.46 -67.40 44.97
CA VAL A 23 -1.85 -67.92 44.88
C VAL A 23 -2.47 -67.54 43.53
N ALA A 24 -3.20 -68.49 42.97
CA ALA A 24 -3.55 -68.70 41.57
C ALA A 24 -4.27 -67.55 40.82
N ARG A 25 -3.89 -67.36 39.55
CA ARG A 25 -4.63 -66.55 38.55
C ARG A 25 -5.88 -67.33 38.08
N PRO A 26 -7.08 -66.74 38.09
CA PRO A 26 -8.19 -67.30 37.33
C PRO A 26 -7.91 -67.16 35.82
N LEU A 27 -8.19 -68.22 35.05
CA LEU A 27 -8.04 -68.24 33.60
C LEU A 27 -8.99 -67.22 32.96
N ARG A 28 -8.43 -66.39 32.07
CA ARG A 28 -9.15 -65.36 31.30
C ARG A 28 -10.13 -66.04 30.34
N SER A 29 -11.43 -65.82 30.55
CA SER A 29 -12.44 -66.16 29.54
C SER A 29 -12.15 -65.34 28.27
N PRO A 30 -12.22 -65.91 27.05
CA PRO A 30 -11.94 -65.14 25.84
C PRO A 30 -12.97 -64.02 25.72
N ALA A 31 -12.49 -62.78 25.63
CA ALA A 31 -13.34 -61.65 25.32
C ALA A 31 -13.99 -61.88 23.95
N LYS A 32 -15.31 -61.70 23.88
CA LYS A 32 -16.08 -61.64 22.64
C LYS A 32 -15.38 -60.67 21.67
N PRO A 33 -15.15 -61.02 20.39
CA PRO A 33 -14.51 -60.08 19.47
C PRO A 33 -15.33 -58.80 19.41
N ALA A 34 -14.66 -57.66 19.53
CA ALA A 34 -15.28 -56.35 19.39
C ALA A 34 -15.94 -56.26 18.00
N PRO A 35 -17.15 -55.67 17.89
CA PRO A 35 -17.67 -55.34 16.58
C PRO A 35 -16.68 -54.39 15.90
N ALA A 36 -16.37 -54.63 14.63
CA ALA A 36 -15.60 -53.69 13.83
C ALA A 36 -16.34 -52.34 13.88
N GLU A 37 -15.72 -51.32 14.48
CA GLU A 37 -16.24 -49.97 14.46
C GLU A 37 -16.07 -49.39 13.05
N THR A 38 -16.87 -49.85 12.10
CA THR A 38 -17.19 -49.08 10.89
C THR A 38 -18.22 -48.03 11.28
N GLY A 39 -17.78 -47.09 12.12
CA GLY A 39 -18.61 -46.03 12.67
C GLY A 39 -17.92 -44.68 12.42
N ASN A 40 -18.47 -43.95 11.44
CA ASN A 40 -18.21 -42.54 11.15
C ASN A 40 -16.93 -42.20 10.37
N GLU A 41 -16.91 -42.49 9.07
CA GLU A 41 -16.13 -41.69 8.09
C GLU A 41 -16.95 -40.53 7.49
N ILE A 42 -18.19 -40.34 7.94
CA ILE A 42 -19.11 -39.31 7.41
C ILE A 42 -18.56 -37.89 7.61
N TRP A 43 -17.77 -37.65 8.65
CA TRP A 43 -17.11 -36.37 8.88
C TRP A 43 -15.99 -36.08 7.85
N PHE A 44 -15.35 -37.12 7.29
CA PHE A 44 -14.41 -36.94 6.18
C PHE A 44 -15.11 -36.51 4.89
N LEU A 45 -16.39 -36.85 4.71
CA LEU A 45 -17.16 -36.40 3.55
C LEU A 45 -17.45 -34.89 3.63
N THR A 46 -17.87 -34.38 4.78
CA THR A 46 -18.09 -32.94 5.00
C THR A 46 -16.78 -32.14 4.95
N LEU A 47 -15.69 -32.72 5.46
CA LEU A 47 -14.36 -32.12 5.37
C LEU A 47 -13.88 -32.07 3.92
N SER A 48 -14.08 -33.13 3.16
CA SER A 48 -13.73 -33.18 1.74
C SER A 48 -14.53 -32.17 0.91
N ASP A 49 -15.81 -31.97 1.21
CA ASP A 49 -16.65 -30.96 0.57
C ASP A 49 -16.15 -29.54 0.89
N LEU A 50 -15.85 -29.25 2.16
CA LEU A 50 -15.28 -27.95 2.57
C LEU A 50 -13.92 -27.68 1.92
N LEU A 51 -13.05 -28.70 1.82
CA LEU A 51 -11.76 -28.59 1.15
C LEU A 51 -11.91 -28.42 -0.37
N MET A 52 -12.89 -29.08 -0.99
CA MET A 52 -13.18 -28.93 -2.42
C MET A 52 -13.71 -27.53 -2.75
N LEU A 53 -14.63 -27.00 -1.95
CA LEU A 53 -15.13 -25.62 -2.08
C LEU A 53 -14.00 -24.59 -1.93
N LEU A 54 -13.10 -24.81 -0.98
CA LEU A 54 -11.94 -23.94 -0.77
C LEU A 54 -10.97 -23.98 -1.98
N MET A 55 -10.73 -25.17 -2.54
CA MET A 55 -9.87 -25.34 -3.72
C MET A 55 -10.47 -24.63 -4.94
N ILE A 56 -11.77 -24.81 -5.21
CA ILE A 56 -12.48 -24.13 -6.30
C ILE A 56 -12.41 -22.61 -6.12
N PHE A 57 -12.60 -22.10 -4.89
CA PHE A 57 -12.49 -20.67 -4.60
C PHE A 57 -11.10 -20.10 -4.95
N PHE A 58 -10.01 -20.76 -4.55
CA PHE A 58 -8.66 -20.32 -4.89
C PHE A 58 -8.36 -20.41 -6.38
N VAL A 59 -8.86 -21.44 -7.08
CA VAL A 59 -8.71 -21.55 -8.53
C VAL A 59 -9.43 -20.41 -9.26
N LEU A 60 -10.64 -20.04 -8.81
CA LEU A 60 -11.37 -18.89 -9.35
C LEU A 60 -10.63 -17.56 -9.08
N LEU A 61 -10.07 -17.39 -7.88
CA LEU A 61 -9.28 -16.22 -7.53
C LEU A 61 -8.01 -16.12 -8.39
N LEU A 62 -7.31 -17.23 -8.60
CA LEU A 62 -6.15 -17.28 -9.49
C LEU A 62 -6.53 -16.97 -10.95
N GLY A 63 -7.71 -17.42 -11.40
CA GLY A 63 -8.23 -17.09 -12.73
C GLY A 63 -8.44 -15.59 -12.96
N MET A 64 -8.90 -14.86 -11.94
CA MET A 64 -9.02 -13.40 -12.00
C MET A 64 -7.65 -12.72 -12.06
N THR A 65 -6.68 -13.20 -11.28
CA THR A 65 -5.31 -12.69 -11.27
C THR A 65 -4.62 -12.83 -12.63
N LEU A 66 -4.82 -13.96 -13.34
CA LEU A 66 -4.18 -14.18 -14.65
C LEU A 66 -4.77 -13.33 -15.78
N LYS A 67 -6.00 -12.80 -15.62
CA LYS A 67 -6.66 -11.96 -16.64
C LYS A 67 -6.19 -10.50 -16.62
N GLN A 68 -5.37 -10.09 -15.66
CA GLN A 68 -4.90 -8.70 -15.53
C GLN A 68 -3.54 -8.44 -16.20
N GLN A 69 -3.05 -9.36 -17.04
CA GLN A 69 -1.73 -9.25 -17.69
C GLN A 69 -1.77 -9.19 -19.23
N SER A 70 -2.92 -8.90 -19.85
CA SER A 70 -3.01 -8.66 -21.30
C SER A 70 -3.04 -7.18 -21.72
N ASN A 71 -2.91 -6.23 -20.79
CA ASN A 71 -2.93 -4.79 -21.11
C ASN A 71 -1.60 -4.04 -20.89
N THR A 72 -0.49 -4.76 -20.74
CA THR A 72 0.85 -4.18 -20.86
C THR A 72 1.52 -4.67 -22.14
N ALA A 73 1.14 -4.08 -23.27
CA ALA A 73 1.93 -4.14 -24.50
C ALA A 73 2.20 -2.69 -24.94
N ALA A 74 3.47 -2.30 -24.82
CA ALA A 74 3.99 -1.04 -25.34
C ALA A 74 3.78 -0.93 -26.86
N PRO A 75 3.58 0.28 -27.41
CA PRO A 75 3.39 0.46 -28.85
C PRO A 75 4.70 0.22 -29.62
N PRO A 76 4.66 -0.49 -30.78
CA PRO A 76 5.80 -0.56 -31.67
C PRO A 76 5.93 0.74 -32.47
N VAL A 77 7.16 1.26 -32.49
CA VAL A 77 7.62 2.33 -33.37
C VAL A 77 7.37 1.91 -34.83
N GLN A 78 6.51 2.62 -35.55
CA GLN A 78 6.39 2.51 -37.01
C GLN A 78 6.59 3.87 -37.67
N ARG A 79 7.61 3.87 -38.52
CA ARG A 79 8.10 4.94 -39.37
C ARG A 79 7.07 5.23 -40.47
N ASN A 80 6.62 6.48 -40.55
CA ASN A 80 5.72 6.98 -41.60
C ASN A 80 6.39 6.89 -42.97
N GLU A 81 5.67 6.39 -43.98
CA GLU A 81 5.71 6.91 -45.35
C GLU A 81 4.29 6.88 -45.95
N GLN A 82 4.02 7.84 -46.83
CA GLN A 82 2.70 8.32 -47.26
C GLN A 82 1.96 7.38 -48.22
N ALA A 83 0.62 7.38 -48.16
CA ALA A 83 -0.29 7.62 -49.30
C ALA A 83 -1.78 7.47 -48.91
N LEU A 84 -2.58 8.49 -49.21
CA LEU A 84 -4.05 8.43 -49.42
C LEU A 84 -4.29 7.94 -50.88
N PRO A 85 -5.50 7.47 -51.32
CA PRO A 85 -6.82 7.91 -50.85
C PRO A 85 -8.01 6.88 -50.85
N VAL A 86 -9.10 7.30 -50.19
CA VAL A 86 -10.54 7.03 -50.47
C VAL A 86 -11.07 5.59 -50.40
N ALA A 87 -11.94 5.34 -49.40
CA ALA A 87 -13.16 4.54 -49.57
C ALA A 87 -14.22 4.92 -48.53
N VAL A 88 -15.39 5.34 -49.02
CA VAL A 88 -16.62 5.63 -48.28
C VAL A 88 -17.21 4.31 -47.75
N ALA A 89 -17.53 4.22 -46.46
CA ALA A 89 -18.41 3.18 -45.92
C ALA A 89 -19.15 3.63 -44.64
N LYS A 90 -20.43 3.98 -44.83
CA LYS A 90 -21.59 3.88 -43.92
C LYS A 90 -21.38 4.05 -42.41
N GLU A 91 -21.86 5.18 -41.91
CA GLU A 91 -22.18 5.40 -40.50
C GLU A 91 -23.32 4.47 -40.06
N GLN A 92 -23.06 3.66 -39.03
CA GLN A 92 -24.09 3.09 -38.16
C GLN A 92 -24.01 3.84 -36.82
N PRO A 93 -25.15 4.25 -36.22
CA PRO A 93 -25.13 4.94 -34.94
C PRO A 93 -24.79 3.93 -33.84
N VAL A 94 -23.53 3.91 -33.41
CA VAL A 94 -23.13 3.20 -32.19
C VAL A 94 -23.73 3.97 -31.02
N ASN A 95 -24.78 3.40 -30.43
CA ASN A 95 -25.31 3.79 -29.14
C ASN A 95 -24.21 3.57 -28.08
N ARG A 96 -23.38 4.60 -27.88
CA ARG A 96 -22.29 4.60 -26.91
C ARG A 96 -22.93 4.80 -25.54
N GLN A 97 -23.35 3.70 -24.92
CA GLN A 97 -23.59 3.69 -23.47
C GLN A 97 -22.24 4.00 -22.82
N VAL A 98 -22.03 5.27 -22.48
CA VAL A 98 -20.85 5.76 -21.78
C VAL A 98 -20.85 5.05 -20.43
N SER A 99 -19.99 4.04 -20.28
CA SER A 99 -19.75 3.44 -18.98
C SER A 99 -19.24 4.55 -18.05
N PRO A 100 -19.73 4.64 -16.80
CA PRO A 100 -19.29 5.66 -15.84
C PRO A 100 -17.77 5.72 -15.68
N ASN A 101 -17.09 4.58 -15.85
CA ASN A 101 -15.64 4.48 -15.78
C ASN A 101 -14.90 5.12 -16.97
N THR A 102 -15.55 5.23 -18.14
CA THR A 102 -14.97 5.87 -19.33
C THR A 102 -15.06 7.39 -19.22
N ALA A 103 -16.19 7.93 -18.75
CA ALA A 103 -16.34 9.37 -18.53
C ALA A 103 -15.34 9.91 -17.49
N LEU A 104 -15.19 9.21 -16.36
CA LEU A 104 -14.22 9.57 -15.32
C LEU A 104 -12.77 9.46 -15.82
N SER A 105 -12.47 8.49 -16.70
CA SER A 105 -11.13 8.37 -17.29
C SER A 105 -10.82 9.50 -18.27
N ASP A 106 -11.84 10.04 -18.95
CA ASP A 106 -11.71 11.13 -19.92
C ASP A 106 -11.53 12.48 -19.19
N GLU A 107 -12.28 12.73 -18.12
CA GLU A 107 -12.13 13.95 -17.29
C GLU A 107 -10.76 13.99 -16.59
N THR A 108 -10.31 12.85 -16.06
CA THR A 108 -8.95 12.76 -15.48
C THR A 108 -7.85 12.91 -16.53
N ALA A 109 -8.12 12.56 -17.79
CA ALA A 109 -7.16 12.77 -18.89
C ALA A 109 -7.04 14.25 -19.25
N SER A 110 -8.15 15.02 -19.22
CA SER A 110 -8.10 16.47 -19.39
C SER A 110 -7.28 17.12 -18.27
N LEU A 111 -7.54 16.75 -17.01
CA LEU A 111 -6.78 17.26 -15.85
C LEU A 111 -5.27 16.96 -15.96
N GLU A 112 -4.89 15.76 -16.40
CA GLU A 112 -3.49 15.39 -16.64
C GLU A 112 -2.86 16.28 -17.72
N SER A 113 -3.55 16.47 -18.86
CA SER A 113 -3.07 17.32 -19.94
C SER A 113 -2.86 18.77 -19.49
N ASP A 114 -3.81 19.32 -18.75
CA ASP A 114 -3.76 20.69 -18.25
C ASP A 114 -2.61 20.86 -17.23
N LEU A 115 -2.40 19.88 -16.35
CA LEU A 115 -1.26 19.86 -15.42
C LEU A 115 0.09 19.74 -16.13
N LEU A 116 0.18 18.93 -17.18
CA LEU A 116 1.40 18.79 -17.96
C LEU A 116 1.76 20.11 -18.66
N GLY A 117 0.77 20.83 -19.21
CA GLY A 117 1.00 22.15 -19.81
C GLY A 117 1.66 23.14 -18.84
N ILE A 118 1.19 23.17 -17.59
CA ILE A 118 1.75 24.04 -16.53
C ILE A 118 3.21 23.68 -16.19
N ILE A 119 3.59 22.41 -16.33
CA ILE A 119 4.94 21.93 -16.01
C ILE A 119 5.91 22.25 -17.16
N GLU A 120 5.47 22.07 -18.42
CA GLU A 120 6.30 22.25 -19.62
C GLU A 120 6.60 23.73 -19.92
N ASP A 121 5.67 24.64 -19.67
CA ASP A 121 5.75 26.04 -20.10
C ASP A 121 6.85 26.90 -19.43
N ASN A 122 7.50 26.43 -18.35
CA ASN A 122 8.32 27.31 -17.49
C ASN A 122 9.68 26.73 -17.03
N ASN A 123 10.47 26.16 -17.95
CA ASN A 123 11.77 25.54 -17.62
C ASN A 123 11.61 24.50 -16.50
N GLY A 124 10.87 23.43 -16.81
CA GLY A 124 10.47 22.35 -15.90
C GLY A 124 11.49 22.05 -14.81
N LEU A 125 11.07 22.23 -13.55
CA LEU A 125 11.88 21.83 -12.41
C LEU A 125 12.15 20.33 -12.55
N PRO A 126 13.43 19.92 -12.67
CA PRO A 126 13.76 18.53 -12.98
C PRO A 126 13.26 17.63 -11.85
N GLY A 127 12.41 16.67 -12.19
CA GLY A 127 11.90 15.65 -11.27
C GLY A 127 10.44 15.82 -10.82
N ILE A 128 9.73 16.86 -11.26
CA ILE A 128 8.26 16.88 -11.11
C ILE A 128 7.65 15.87 -12.08
N THR A 129 6.76 15.01 -11.59
CA THR A 129 6.07 14.00 -12.41
C THR A 129 4.56 14.09 -12.21
N VAL A 130 3.81 13.75 -13.26
CA VAL A 130 2.35 13.63 -13.22
C VAL A 130 2.00 12.18 -13.54
N ALA A 131 1.13 11.58 -12.73
CA ALA A 131 0.62 10.25 -12.94
C ALA A 131 -0.90 10.26 -12.86
N ARG A 132 -1.57 9.80 -13.92
CA ARG A 132 -3.02 9.65 -13.93
C ARG A 132 -3.48 8.30 -13.43
N HIS A 133 -4.51 8.33 -12.58
CA HIS A 133 -5.29 7.17 -12.18
C HIS A 133 -6.75 7.36 -12.62
N THR A 134 -7.56 6.30 -12.53
CA THR A 134 -8.95 6.29 -13.02
C THR A 134 -9.85 7.38 -12.40
N ARG A 135 -9.54 7.83 -11.18
CA ARG A 135 -10.39 8.78 -10.42
C ARG A 135 -9.66 10.03 -9.94
N HIS A 136 -8.35 10.10 -10.15
CA HIS A 136 -7.54 11.18 -9.67
C HIS A 136 -6.24 11.29 -10.46
N VAL A 137 -5.63 12.46 -10.41
CA VAL A 137 -4.31 12.73 -10.97
C VAL A 137 -3.37 13.05 -9.81
N VAL A 138 -2.16 12.48 -9.82
CA VAL A 138 -1.14 12.71 -8.79
C VAL A 138 -0.01 13.52 -9.39
N LEU A 139 0.25 14.69 -8.81
CA LEU A 139 1.43 15.49 -9.07
C LEU A 139 2.46 15.21 -7.98
N THR A 140 3.61 14.67 -8.36
CA THR A 140 4.71 14.38 -7.42
C THR A 140 5.76 15.47 -7.48
N LEU A 141 6.06 16.06 -6.34
CA LEU A 141 7.08 17.08 -6.16
C LEU A 141 8.21 16.51 -5.28
N PRO A 142 9.46 16.38 -5.80
CA PRO A 142 10.60 15.95 -5.01
C PRO A 142 10.95 16.91 -3.88
N GLU A 143 11.33 16.39 -2.70
CA GLU A 143 11.73 17.19 -1.53
C GLU A 143 12.78 18.25 -1.88
N GLN A 144 13.83 17.86 -2.62
CA GLN A 144 14.99 18.71 -2.92
C GLN A 144 14.64 20.05 -3.57
N ILE A 145 13.50 20.10 -4.26
CA ILE A 145 12.97 21.26 -4.97
C ILE A 145 12.17 22.17 -4.02
N ILE A 146 11.47 21.57 -3.07
CA ILE A 146 10.48 22.25 -2.22
C ILE A 146 11.07 22.66 -0.87
N PHE A 147 11.94 21.82 -0.30
CA PHE A 147 12.44 21.93 1.07
C PHE A 147 13.96 21.74 1.14
N ASP A 148 14.55 22.22 2.22
CA ASP A 148 15.86 21.78 2.66
C ASP A 148 15.77 20.46 3.46
N SER A 149 16.87 19.70 3.47
CA SER A 149 16.93 18.40 4.13
C SER A 149 16.54 18.51 5.62
N GLY A 150 15.62 17.65 6.04
CA GLY A 150 15.11 17.62 7.42
C GLY A 150 14.28 18.83 7.86
N GLN A 151 13.91 19.72 6.94
CA GLN A 151 13.07 20.89 7.19
C GLN A 151 11.72 20.80 6.45
N ALA A 152 10.77 21.61 6.88
CA ALA A 152 9.45 21.76 6.24
C ALA A 152 9.18 23.20 5.77
N ASP A 153 10.15 24.10 5.89
CA ASP A 153 10.03 25.47 5.39
C ASP A 153 10.23 25.47 3.87
N LEU A 154 9.29 26.10 3.15
CA LEU A 154 9.29 26.13 1.69
C LEU A 154 10.43 27.00 1.17
N LYS A 155 11.17 26.48 0.19
CA LYS A 155 12.16 27.24 -0.58
C LYS A 155 11.50 28.34 -1.40
N ALA A 156 12.13 29.52 -1.48
CA ALA A 156 11.61 30.62 -2.29
C ALA A 156 11.43 30.24 -3.78
N GLY A 157 12.30 29.37 -4.30
CA GLY A 157 12.24 28.91 -5.69
C GLY A 157 11.01 28.08 -6.05
N VAL A 158 10.29 27.50 -5.08
CA VAL A 158 9.08 26.70 -5.35
C VAL A 158 7.82 27.57 -5.43
N LEU A 159 7.85 28.79 -4.90
CA LEU A 159 6.67 29.66 -4.80
C LEU A 159 6.01 29.95 -6.16
N PRO A 160 6.75 30.27 -7.25
CA PRO A 160 6.13 30.49 -8.56
C PRO A 160 5.40 29.25 -9.09
N LYS A 161 5.90 28.05 -8.78
CA LYS A 161 5.24 26.81 -9.20
C LYS A 161 3.98 26.53 -8.37
N LEU A 162 4.02 26.81 -7.06
CA LEU A 162 2.81 26.73 -6.22
C LEU A 162 1.74 27.74 -6.64
N GLU A 163 2.12 28.92 -7.13
CA GLU A 163 1.20 29.91 -7.70
C GLU A 163 0.49 29.36 -8.94
N GLN A 164 1.22 28.73 -9.86
CA GLN A 164 0.62 28.09 -11.04
C GLN A 164 -0.34 26.95 -10.66
N ILE A 165 0.06 26.12 -9.69
CA ILE A 165 -0.81 25.06 -9.15
C ILE A 165 -2.06 25.66 -8.50
N ALA A 166 -1.93 26.78 -7.78
CA ALA A 166 -3.08 27.46 -7.18
C ALA A 166 -4.05 27.99 -8.26
N VAL A 167 -3.54 28.59 -9.33
CA VAL A 167 -4.35 29.05 -10.48
C VAL A 167 -5.06 27.87 -11.13
N PHE A 168 -4.37 26.76 -11.36
CA PHE A 168 -4.98 25.52 -11.88
C PHE A 168 -6.14 25.06 -11.01
N ILE A 169 -5.93 24.95 -9.70
CA ILE A 169 -6.99 24.51 -8.78
C ILE A 169 -8.21 25.45 -8.86
N GLN A 170 -7.97 26.76 -8.97
CA GLN A 170 -9.06 27.75 -9.08
C GLN A 170 -9.83 27.67 -10.40
N GLN A 171 -9.19 27.21 -11.48
CA GLN A 171 -9.84 27.01 -12.79
C GLN A 171 -10.71 25.75 -12.84
N HIS A 172 -10.53 24.80 -11.90
CA HIS A 172 -11.26 23.55 -11.85
C HIS A 172 -12.11 23.45 -10.57
N PRO A 173 -13.33 24.02 -10.54
CA PRO A 173 -14.15 24.12 -9.31
C PRO A 173 -14.63 22.77 -8.75
N ASN A 174 -14.61 21.71 -9.54
CA ASN A 174 -15.13 20.38 -9.17
C ASN A 174 -14.02 19.44 -8.68
N ILE A 175 -12.89 19.96 -8.18
CA ILE A 175 -11.79 19.13 -7.67
C ILE A 175 -11.63 19.25 -6.15
N ALA A 176 -11.26 18.14 -5.54
CA ALA A 176 -10.72 18.09 -4.20
C ALA A 176 -9.23 17.75 -4.26
N VAL A 177 -8.44 18.41 -3.42
CA VAL A 177 -6.98 18.30 -3.39
C VAL A 177 -6.56 17.66 -2.07
N GLU A 178 -5.83 16.57 -2.16
CA GLU A 178 -5.20 15.95 -1.02
C GLU A 178 -3.68 16.03 -1.15
N ILE A 179 -3.02 16.58 -0.12
CA ILE A 179 -1.58 16.80 -0.10
C ILE A 179 -0.95 15.77 0.84
N GLN A 180 -0.07 14.94 0.30
CA GLN A 180 0.54 13.82 1.00
C GLN A 180 2.05 14.05 1.17
N GLY A 181 2.54 13.99 2.40
CA GLY A 181 3.97 14.08 2.70
C GLY A 181 4.58 12.69 2.89
N HIS A 182 5.76 12.47 2.30
CA HIS A 182 6.51 11.22 2.42
C HIS A 182 7.98 11.48 2.76
N THR A 183 8.58 10.55 3.49
CA THR A 183 10.02 10.50 3.77
C THR A 183 10.63 9.20 3.25
N ASP A 184 11.95 9.10 3.30
CA ASP A 184 12.63 7.81 3.23
C ASP A 184 12.60 7.13 4.60
N ASN A 185 13.31 6.00 4.71
CA ASN A 185 13.46 5.26 5.95
C ASN A 185 14.62 5.72 6.85
N MET A 186 15.28 6.84 6.53
CA MET A 186 16.32 7.35 7.42
C MET A 186 15.63 7.98 8.64
N PRO A 187 15.94 7.52 9.86
CA PRO A 187 15.28 8.06 11.05
C PRO A 187 15.69 9.52 11.24
N ILE A 188 14.71 10.42 11.30
CA ILE A 188 14.92 11.79 11.76
C ILE A 188 14.51 11.94 13.22
N SER A 189 15.34 12.64 13.99
CA SER A 189 15.01 13.08 15.34
C SER A 189 15.76 14.37 15.61
N ASN A 190 15.06 15.50 15.57
CA ASN A 190 15.59 16.79 15.91
C ASN A 190 14.61 17.57 16.82
N ARG A 191 15.02 18.75 17.27
CA ARG A 191 14.21 19.56 18.21
C ARG A 191 12.80 19.88 17.69
N ARG A 192 12.61 19.95 16.37
CA ARG A 192 11.35 20.33 15.72
C ARG A 192 10.53 19.11 15.32
N TYR A 193 11.19 18.05 14.83
CA TYR A 193 10.54 16.83 14.35
C TYR A 193 11.10 15.62 15.09
N PRO A 194 10.32 15.02 16.02
CA PRO A 194 10.75 13.85 16.76
C PRO A 194 10.77 12.56 15.91
N SER A 195 10.00 12.51 14.81
CA SER A 195 10.03 11.40 13.86
C SER A 195 9.69 11.83 12.43
N ASN A 196 9.80 10.88 11.50
CA ASN A 196 9.41 11.04 10.10
C ASN A 196 7.90 11.31 9.94
N TRP A 197 7.07 10.87 10.89
CA TRP A 197 5.64 11.16 10.88
C TRP A 197 5.39 12.66 10.97
N GLU A 198 5.97 13.34 11.97
CA GLU A 198 5.77 14.77 12.16
C GLU A 198 6.38 15.58 11.02
N LEU A 199 7.57 15.21 10.53
CA LEU A 199 8.19 15.88 9.39
C LEU A 199 7.30 15.80 8.14
N SER A 200 6.80 14.61 7.82
CA SER A 200 5.97 14.41 6.63
C SER A 200 4.63 15.16 6.71
N ALA A 201 3.99 15.15 7.88
CA ALA A 201 2.74 15.86 8.11
C ALA A 201 2.93 17.38 8.05
N ASP A 202 4.01 17.91 8.62
CA ASP A 202 4.30 19.35 8.58
C ASP A 202 4.61 19.80 7.15
N ARG A 203 5.37 19.02 6.36
CA ARG A 203 5.62 19.31 4.94
C ARG A 203 4.34 19.43 4.12
N ALA A 204 3.42 18.47 4.26
CA ALA A 204 2.12 18.54 3.60
C ALA A 204 1.34 19.79 4.04
N THR A 205 1.37 20.10 5.35
CA THR A 205 0.71 21.27 5.93
C THR A 205 1.28 22.59 5.43
N GLN A 206 2.60 22.68 5.23
CA GLN A 206 3.26 23.89 4.76
C GLN A 206 2.93 24.19 3.29
N VAL A 207 2.84 23.16 2.44
CA VAL A 207 2.34 23.27 1.06
C VAL A 207 0.87 23.71 1.06
N ALA A 208 0.02 23.06 1.87
CA ALA A 208 -1.40 23.42 2.00
C ALA A 208 -1.59 24.88 2.39
N LYS A 209 -0.91 25.34 3.46
CA LYS A 209 -0.94 26.74 3.91
C LYS A 209 -0.49 27.70 2.80
N SER A 210 0.48 27.31 1.98
CA SER A 210 0.93 28.14 0.87
C SER A 210 -0.14 28.26 -0.23
N LEU A 211 -0.79 27.15 -0.61
CA LEU A 211 -1.88 27.19 -1.57
C LEU A 211 -3.07 28.02 -1.07
N VAL A 212 -3.40 27.92 0.22
CA VAL A 212 -4.45 28.75 0.84
C VAL A 212 -4.08 30.23 0.81
N ARG A 213 -2.81 30.60 1.09
CA ARG A 213 -2.33 31.98 0.95
C ARG A 213 -2.42 32.50 -0.49
N LEU A 214 -2.33 31.62 -1.47
CA LEU A 214 -2.48 31.91 -2.89
C LEU A 214 -3.94 31.93 -3.37
N GLY A 215 -4.91 31.82 -2.44
CA GLY A 215 -6.34 31.97 -2.74
C GLY A 215 -7.10 30.66 -2.98
N VAL A 216 -6.46 29.49 -2.83
CA VAL A 216 -7.19 28.21 -2.92
C VAL A 216 -8.13 28.05 -1.71
N ASN A 217 -9.37 27.63 -1.98
CA ASN A 217 -10.37 27.40 -0.94
C ASN A 217 -9.88 26.30 0.04
N PRO A 218 -9.73 26.57 1.34
CA PRO A 218 -9.28 25.56 2.31
C PRO A 218 -10.27 24.39 2.45
N ALA A 219 -11.55 24.56 2.11
CA ALA A 219 -12.56 23.49 2.23
C ALA A 219 -12.34 22.32 1.26
N ILE A 220 -11.59 22.54 0.17
CA ILE A 220 -11.26 21.48 -0.81
C ILE A 220 -9.87 20.88 -0.58
N ILE A 221 -9.12 21.36 0.42
CA ILE A 221 -7.77 20.88 0.72
C ILE A 221 -7.80 19.97 1.95
N SER A 222 -7.12 18.83 1.83
CA SER A 222 -6.78 17.96 2.96
C SER A 222 -5.30 17.61 2.95
N THR A 223 -4.75 17.28 4.12
CA THR A 223 -3.32 16.95 4.28
C THR A 223 -3.15 15.63 5.00
N ARG A 224 -2.22 14.79 4.53
CA ARG A 224 -1.81 13.56 5.21
C ARG A 224 -0.28 13.45 5.25
N GLY A 225 0.27 12.97 6.37
CA GLY A 225 1.68 12.59 6.48
C GLY A 225 1.78 11.07 6.59
N PHE A 226 2.53 10.44 5.70
CA PHE A 226 2.73 8.98 5.69
C PHE A 226 4.08 8.54 6.27
N GLY A 227 4.98 9.47 6.57
CA GLY A 227 6.36 9.17 6.92
C GLY A 227 7.01 8.25 5.87
N GLU A 228 7.65 7.20 6.36
CA GLU A 228 8.39 6.20 5.57
C GLU A 228 7.51 5.03 5.06
N TYR A 229 6.23 4.97 5.47
CA TYR A 229 5.39 3.77 5.33
C TYR A 229 4.65 3.65 4.00
N LYS A 230 4.86 4.61 3.08
CA LYS A 230 4.35 4.59 1.70
C LYS A 230 5.48 4.92 0.70
N PRO A 231 6.52 4.07 0.60
CA PRO A 231 7.61 4.27 -0.35
C PRO A 231 7.16 3.96 -1.79
N LEU A 232 7.63 4.74 -2.77
CA LEU A 232 7.49 4.40 -4.20
C LEU A 232 8.51 3.35 -4.63
N TYR A 233 9.70 3.43 -4.06
CA TYR A 233 10.83 2.56 -4.37
C TYR A 233 11.40 1.91 -3.11
N PRO A 234 12.04 0.75 -3.19
CA PRO A 234 12.73 0.16 -2.05
C PRO A 234 13.78 1.13 -1.51
N ASN A 235 13.90 1.30 -0.20
CA ASN A 235 14.89 2.22 0.40
C ASN A 235 16.35 1.69 0.36
N SER A 236 16.70 0.87 -0.64
CA SER A 236 17.99 0.20 -0.78
C SER A 236 19.11 1.12 -1.28
N SER A 237 18.80 2.07 -2.16
CA SER A 237 19.79 2.99 -2.75
C SER A 237 19.52 4.45 -2.35
N GLU A 238 20.52 5.32 -2.48
CA GLU A 238 20.32 6.75 -2.24
C GLU A 238 19.37 7.37 -3.27
N ASP A 239 19.44 6.93 -4.52
CA ASP A 239 18.54 7.39 -5.58
C ASP A 239 17.08 7.00 -5.28
N ASP A 240 16.83 5.82 -4.73
CA ASP A 240 15.48 5.40 -4.35
C ASP A 240 14.96 6.19 -3.13
N ARG A 241 15.84 6.46 -2.16
CA ARG A 241 15.50 7.31 -1.01
C ARG A 241 15.16 8.73 -1.44
N LEU A 242 15.94 9.31 -2.35
CA LEU A 242 15.66 10.62 -2.96
C LEU A 242 14.28 10.68 -3.61
N LYS A 243 13.88 9.62 -4.34
CA LYS A 243 12.54 9.52 -4.94
C LYS A 243 11.44 9.34 -3.90
N ASN A 244 11.72 8.69 -2.78
CA ASN A 244 10.75 8.50 -1.70
C ASN A 244 10.48 9.79 -0.91
N ARG A 245 11.48 10.65 -0.74
CA ARG A 245 11.35 11.98 -0.12
C ARG A 245 10.64 12.95 -1.07
N ARG A 246 9.31 13.04 -0.95
CA ARG A 246 8.46 13.80 -1.88
C ARG A 246 7.19 14.30 -1.20
N VAL A 247 6.51 15.23 -1.87
CA VAL A 247 5.13 15.60 -1.58
C VAL A 247 4.28 15.30 -2.81
N GLU A 248 3.17 14.60 -2.62
CA GLU A 248 2.20 14.31 -3.67
C GLU A 248 0.97 15.19 -3.51
N LEU A 249 0.47 15.76 -4.61
CA LEU A 249 -0.81 16.43 -4.67
C LEU A 249 -1.75 15.57 -5.51
N GLN A 250 -2.76 15.00 -4.85
CA GLN A 250 -3.78 14.18 -5.46
C GLN A 250 -5.00 15.03 -5.77
N PHE A 251 -5.29 15.23 -7.04
CA PHE A 251 -6.46 15.93 -7.55
C PHE A 251 -7.54 14.92 -7.88
N SER A 252 -8.64 14.92 -7.13
CA SER A 252 -9.77 14.02 -7.33
C SER A 252 -11.00 14.79 -7.81
N LEU A 253 -11.75 14.21 -8.74
CA LEU A 253 -13.00 14.78 -9.22
C LEU A 253 -14.09 14.53 -8.18
N VAL A 254 -14.77 15.59 -7.76
CA VAL A 254 -15.94 15.51 -6.90
C VAL A 254 -17.16 15.52 -7.80
N SER A 255 -17.94 14.44 -7.77
CA SER A 255 -19.23 14.41 -8.47
C SER A 255 -20.22 15.30 -7.72
N SER A 256 -20.63 16.39 -8.35
CA SER A 256 -21.70 17.28 -7.88
C SER A 256 -23.08 16.63 -7.92
#